data_AF-A0A535MR82-F1
#
_entry.id   AF-A0A535MR82-F1
#
_cell.length_a   1.000
_cell.length_b   1.000
_cell.length_c   1.000
_cell.angle_alpha   90.00
_cell.angle_beta   90.00
_cell.angle_gamma   90.00
#
_symmetry.space_group_name_H-M   'P 1'
#
loop_
_entity.id
_entity.type
_entity.pdbx_description
1 polymer ?
#
loop_
_entity_poly.entity_id
_entity_poly.type
_entity_poly.pdbx_seq_one_letter_code
_entity_poly.pdbx_strand_id
1 'polypeptide(L)'
;METLGDRVRRLRTQRGMSLAKVAGGDFSRAFLNQVELGKSRPSVRVLRVIANRLGAPVEYLLDGATPTLDREIALERARIQLLRGRFKACLAELEPAFDAHEWPLGVDARMTAAQALRALGREAQALRLLEEQRAAISARADKPRLRKLRDLLKAKPVRAIPADAYLRQADRWLAAGEGAAALENYRAARTLLEARAPAGT
;
A
#
# COMPACT_ATOMS: atom_id res chain seq x y z
N MET A 1 -3.33 -11.66 17.13
CA MET A 1 -3.93 -11.44 15.79
C MET A 1 -5.21 -10.66 16.00
N GLU A 2 -5.41 -9.52 15.33
CA GLU A 2 -6.61 -8.69 15.50
C GLU A 2 -7.85 -9.47 15.01
N THR A 3 -8.88 -9.58 15.84
CA THR A 3 -10.14 -10.26 15.49
C THR A 3 -11.12 -9.30 14.79
N LEU A 4 -12.20 -9.84 14.20
CA LEU A 4 -13.30 -9.02 13.67
C LEU A 4 -13.87 -8.08 14.74
N GLY A 5 -14.04 -8.59 15.97
CA GLY A 5 -14.55 -7.80 17.11
C GLY A 5 -13.63 -6.62 17.44
N ASP A 6 -12.31 -6.85 17.43
CA ASP A 6 -11.31 -5.80 17.65
C ASP A 6 -11.37 -4.72 16.57
N ARG A 7 -11.52 -5.11 15.29
CA ARG A 7 -11.67 -4.16 14.16
C ARG A 7 -12.92 -3.32 14.26
N VAL A 8 -14.06 -3.93 14.61
CA VAL A 8 -15.34 -3.23 14.83
C VAL A 8 -15.19 -2.22 15.97
N ARG A 9 -14.66 -2.66 17.12
CA ARG A 9 -14.44 -1.81 18.29
C ARG A 9 -13.54 -0.62 17.95
N ARG A 10 -12.42 -0.86 17.27
CA ARG A 10 -11.45 0.16 16.90
C ARG A 10 -12.05 1.21 15.96
N LEU A 11 -12.71 0.80 14.87
CA LEU A 11 -13.33 1.77 13.95
C LEU A 11 -14.44 2.58 14.64
N ARG A 12 -15.20 1.94 15.51
CA ARG A 12 -16.24 2.60 16.30
C ARG A 12 -15.66 3.67 17.22
N THR A 13 -14.61 3.35 17.98
CA THR A 13 -13.97 4.30 18.91
C THR A 13 -13.26 5.42 18.18
N GLN A 14 -12.55 5.14 17.08
CA GLN A 14 -11.91 6.16 16.24
C GLN A 14 -12.91 7.17 15.68
N ARG A 15 -14.16 6.76 15.44
CA ARG A 15 -15.24 7.63 14.95
C ARG A 15 -16.11 8.24 16.06
N GLY A 16 -15.74 8.05 17.32
CA GLY A 16 -16.51 8.56 18.46
C GLY A 16 -17.96 8.02 18.52
N MET A 17 -18.21 6.83 17.97
CA MET A 17 -19.55 6.25 17.92
C MET A 17 -19.84 5.40 19.16
N SER A 18 -21.05 5.53 19.71
CA SER A 18 -21.51 4.62 20.77
C SER A 18 -21.96 3.27 20.20
N LEU A 19 -21.98 2.23 21.02
CA LEU A 19 -22.54 0.92 20.63
C LEU A 19 -23.99 1.07 20.15
N ALA A 20 -24.80 1.89 20.82
CA ALA A 20 -26.19 2.14 20.44
C ALA A 20 -26.30 2.83 19.06
N LYS A 21 -25.39 3.77 18.77
CA LYS A 21 -25.34 4.46 17.47
C LYS A 21 -25.03 3.50 16.31
N VAL A 22 -24.12 2.56 16.51
CA VAL A 22 -23.79 1.54 15.49
C VAL A 22 -24.86 0.46 15.42
N ALA A 23 -25.52 0.12 16.53
CA ALA A 23 -26.59 -0.86 16.58
C ALA A 23 -27.88 -0.37 15.90
N GLY A 24 -28.23 0.91 16.10
CA GLY A 24 -29.44 1.51 15.55
C GLY A 24 -30.67 0.67 15.94
N GLY A 25 -31.53 0.40 14.96
CA GLY A 25 -32.69 -0.49 15.12
C GLY A 25 -32.50 -1.92 14.59
N ASP A 26 -31.37 -2.23 13.94
CA ASP A 26 -31.18 -3.52 13.25
C ASP A 26 -30.80 -4.66 14.19
N PHE A 27 -30.14 -4.35 15.31
CA PHE A 27 -29.72 -5.31 16.32
C PHE A 27 -29.51 -4.59 17.65
N SER A 28 -29.41 -5.35 18.75
CA SER A 28 -29.28 -4.77 20.07
C SER A 28 -27.87 -4.25 20.37
N ARG A 29 -27.76 -3.23 21.23
CA ARG A 29 -26.49 -2.77 21.82
C ARG A 29 -25.71 -3.93 22.45
N ALA A 30 -26.43 -4.84 23.12
CA ALA A 30 -25.85 -6.01 23.78
C ALA A 30 -25.26 -6.97 22.75
N PHE A 31 -25.95 -7.23 21.64
CA PHE A 31 -25.43 -8.06 20.55
C PHE A 31 -24.14 -7.47 19.97
N LEU A 32 -24.11 -6.16 19.65
CA LEU A 32 -22.89 -5.53 19.14
C LEU A 32 -21.72 -5.62 20.15
N ASN A 33 -22.02 -5.48 21.45
CA ASN A 33 -21.00 -5.68 22.49
C ASN A 33 -20.46 -7.12 22.50
N GLN A 34 -21.31 -8.13 22.30
CA GLN A 34 -20.83 -9.53 22.18
C GLN A 34 -19.99 -9.73 20.92
N VAL A 35 -20.32 -9.06 19.81
CA VAL A 35 -19.49 -9.08 18.60
C VAL A 35 -18.12 -8.45 18.86
N GLU A 36 -18.06 -7.28 19.49
CA GLU A 36 -16.78 -6.61 19.84
C GLU A 36 -15.91 -7.43 20.80
N LEU A 37 -16.53 -8.27 21.65
CA LEU A 37 -15.83 -9.19 22.55
C LEU A 37 -15.48 -10.53 21.90
N GLY A 38 -15.80 -10.73 20.61
CA GLY A 38 -15.58 -12.00 19.90
C GLY A 38 -16.49 -13.16 20.35
N LYS A 39 -17.49 -12.88 21.18
CA LYS A 39 -18.42 -13.86 21.76
C LYS A 39 -19.61 -14.20 20.87
N SER A 40 -19.82 -13.43 19.80
CA SER A 40 -20.89 -13.68 18.83
C SER A 40 -20.38 -13.43 17.42
N ARG A 41 -20.76 -14.31 16.49
CA ARG A 41 -20.49 -14.14 15.06
C ARG A 41 -21.72 -13.52 14.38
N PRO A 42 -21.62 -12.30 13.85
CA PRO A 42 -22.73 -11.71 13.11
C PRO A 42 -22.92 -12.43 11.77
N SER A 43 -24.17 -12.47 11.29
CA SER A 43 -24.44 -12.90 9.92
C SER A 43 -23.85 -11.88 8.93
N VAL A 44 -23.62 -12.31 7.68
CA VAL A 44 -23.09 -11.43 6.64
C VAL A 44 -23.97 -10.19 6.43
N ARG A 45 -25.30 -10.34 6.54
CA ARG A 45 -26.26 -9.22 6.47
C ARG A 45 -26.00 -8.19 7.58
N VAL A 46 -25.86 -8.65 8.82
CA VAL A 46 -25.61 -7.77 9.98
C VAL A 46 -24.23 -7.13 9.87
N LEU A 47 -23.22 -7.87 9.42
CA LEU A 47 -21.88 -7.34 9.23
C LEU A 47 -21.83 -6.22 8.18
N ARG A 48 -22.59 -6.33 7.07
CA ARG A 48 -22.72 -5.24 6.09
C ARG A 48 -23.34 -3.98 6.69
N VAL A 49 -24.34 -4.11 7.57
CA VAL A 49 -24.94 -2.96 8.27
C VAL A 49 -23.91 -2.29 9.18
N ILE A 50 -23.15 -3.08 9.95
CA ILE A 50 -22.06 -2.59 10.80
C ILE A 50 -21.01 -1.85 9.94
N ALA A 51 -20.56 -2.47 8.85
CA ALA A 51 -19.55 -1.93 7.94
C ALA A 51 -19.99 -0.58 7.34
N ASN A 52 -21.22 -0.49 6.83
CA ASN A 52 -21.78 0.73 6.28
C ASN A 52 -21.84 1.86 7.32
N ARG A 53 -22.28 1.59 8.55
CA ARG A 53 -22.33 2.60 9.62
C ARG A 53 -20.96 3.05 10.09
N LEU A 54 -20.00 2.14 10.10
CA LEU A 54 -18.60 2.42 10.41
C LEU A 54 -17.84 3.00 9.21
N GLY A 55 -18.47 3.17 8.03
CA GLY A 55 -17.81 3.69 6.84
C GLY A 55 -16.57 2.90 6.45
N ALA A 56 -16.67 1.57 6.45
CA ALA A 56 -15.60 0.65 6.06
C ALA A 56 -16.14 -0.45 5.13
N PRO A 57 -15.30 -1.01 4.23
CA PRO A 57 -15.65 -2.21 3.47
C PRO A 57 -15.95 -3.39 4.41
N VAL A 58 -16.86 -4.28 4.01
CA VAL A 58 -17.20 -5.46 4.82
C VAL A 58 -16.02 -6.43 4.90
N GLU A 59 -15.24 -6.49 3.84
CA GLU A 59 -14.01 -7.27 3.68
C GLU A 59 -12.98 -6.88 4.76
N TYR A 60 -12.89 -5.59 5.07
CA TYR A 60 -12.00 -5.11 6.12
C TYR A 60 -12.38 -5.66 7.49
N LEU A 61 -13.67 -5.71 7.83
CA LEU A 61 -14.10 -6.27 9.11
C LEU A 61 -13.81 -7.78 9.18
N LEU A 62 -13.99 -8.51 8.08
CA LEU A 62 -13.74 -9.94 7.98
C LEU A 62 -12.26 -10.27 8.14
N ASP A 63 -11.40 -9.72 7.29
CA ASP A 63 -10.04 -10.23 7.10
C ASP A 63 -8.96 -9.20 7.47
N GLY A 64 -9.35 -7.97 7.82
CA GLY A 64 -8.41 -6.87 8.06
C GLY A 64 -7.76 -6.33 6.78
N ALA A 65 -8.02 -6.97 5.63
CA ALA A 65 -7.62 -6.51 4.31
C ALA A 65 -8.46 -5.28 3.92
N THR A 66 -7.78 -4.16 3.67
CA THR A 66 -8.41 -3.09 2.90
C THR A 66 -8.12 -3.34 1.42
N PRO A 67 -9.04 -2.97 0.51
CA PRO A 67 -8.73 -2.95 -0.92
C PRO A 67 -7.42 -2.20 -1.24
N THR A 68 -7.06 -1.22 -0.40
CA THR A 68 -5.79 -0.48 -0.50
C THR A 68 -4.58 -1.36 -0.19
N LEU A 69 -4.60 -2.16 0.88
CA LEU A 69 -3.47 -3.03 1.25
C LEU A 69 -3.20 -4.10 0.19
N ASP A 70 -4.23 -4.74 -0.35
CA ASP A 70 -4.06 -5.75 -1.40
C ASP A 70 -3.45 -5.15 -2.67
N ARG A 71 -3.84 -3.92 -3.01
CA ARG A 71 -3.26 -3.16 -4.14
C ARG A 71 -1.82 -2.72 -3.86
N GLU A 72 -1.48 -2.34 -2.64
CA GLU A 72 -0.11 -2.04 -2.24
C GLU A 72 0.78 -3.28 -2.34
N ILE A 73 0.30 -4.44 -1.88
CA ILE A 73 0.99 -5.73 -2.03
C ILE A 73 1.16 -6.06 -3.52
N ALA A 74 0.12 -5.87 -4.33
CA ALA A 74 0.15 -6.08 -5.77
C ALA A 74 1.22 -5.20 -6.47
N LEU A 75 1.28 -3.92 -6.10
CA LEU A 75 2.32 -3.00 -6.57
C LEU A 75 3.74 -3.49 -6.23
N GLU A 76 3.98 -3.92 -4.99
CA GLU A 76 5.31 -4.41 -4.60
C GLU A 76 5.68 -5.72 -5.30
N ARG A 77 4.73 -6.65 -5.43
CA ARG A 77 4.93 -7.88 -6.22
C ARG A 77 5.28 -7.55 -7.67
N ALA A 78 4.59 -6.59 -8.28
CA ALA A 78 4.90 -6.14 -9.63
C ALA A 78 6.29 -5.52 -9.77
N ARG A 79 6.72 -4.69 -8.80
CA ARG A 79 8.08 -4.11 -8.78
C ARG A 79 9.15 -5.19 -8.69
N ILE A 80 8.92 -6.24 -7.91
CA ILE A 80 9.81 -7.41 -7.85
C ILE A 80 9.88 -8.11 -9.22
N GLN A 81 8.75 -8.33 -9.90
CA GLN A 81 8.77 -8.92 -11.24
C GLN A 81 9.50 -8.06 -12.27
N LEU A 82 9.35 -6.72 -12.18
CA LEU A 82 10.08 -5.77 -13.02
C LEU A 82 11.60 -5.95 -12.85
N LEU A 83 12.08 -6.00 -11.60
CA LEU A 83 13.50 -6.20 -11.29
C LEU A 83 14.03 -7.57 -11.74
N ARG A 84 13.16 -8.60 -11.75
CA ARG A 84 13.47 -9.94 -12.26
C ARG A 84 13.43 -10.04 -13.80
N GLY A 85 13.11 -8.97 -14.51
CA GLY A 85 12.96 -8.97 -15.97
C GLY A 85 11.68 -9.65 -16.47
N ARG A 86 10.72 -9.97 -15.59
CA ARG A 86 9.47 -10.66 -15.94
C ARG A 86 8.36 -9.65 -16.23
N PHE A 87 8.49 -8.91 -17.33
CA PHE A 87 7.67 -7.73 -17.61
C PHE A 87 6.18 -8.04 -17.85
N LYS A 88 5.84 -9.16 -18.49
CA LYS A 88 4.43 -9.56 -18.65
C LYS A 88 3.77 -9.88 -17.30
N ALA A 89 4.49 -10.57 -16.42
CA ALA A 89 4.03 -10.86 -15.07
C ALA A 89 3.89 -9.57 -14.24
N CYS A 90 4.83 -8.63 -14.37
CA CYS A 90 4.73 -7.31 -13.75
C CYS A 90 3.41 -6.61 -14.10
N LEU A 91 3.02 -6.60 -15.39
CA LEU A 91 1.75 -6.00 -15.82
C LEU A 91 0.52 -6.73 -15.26
N ALA A 92 0.53 -8.07 -15.23
CA ALA A 92 -0.56 -8.85 -14.65
C ALA A 92 -0.73 -8.59 -13.15
N GLU A 93 0.37 -8.52 -12.39
CA GLU A 93 0.34 -8.21 -10.96
C GLU A 93 -0.14 -6.78 -10.66
N LEU A 94 -0.02 -5.86 -11.61
CA LEU A 94 -0.49 -4.47 -11.43
C LEU A 94 -1.99 -4.31 -11.64
N GLU A 95 -2.70 -5.28 -12.21
CA GLU A 95 -4.13 -5.16 -12.54
C GLU A 95 -4.97 -4.61 -11.37
N PRO A 96 -4.84 -5.08 -10.10
CA PRO A 96 -5.63 -4.56 -9.00
C PRO A 96 -5.34 -3.09 -8.65
N ALA A 97 -4.10 -2.64 -8.89
CA ALA A 97 -3.59 -1.33 -8.48
C ALA A 97 -3.54 -0.31 -9.64
N PHE A 98 -3.72 -0.75 -10.88
CA PHE A 98 -3.54 0.10 -12.07
C PHE A 98 -4.52 1.27 -12.10
N ASP A 99 -5.79 1.00 -11.79
CA ASP A 99 -6.86 2.01 -11.75
C ASP A 99 -7.11 2.58 -10.34
N ALA A 100 -6.17 2.36 -9.42
CA ALA A 100 -6.21 2.99 -8.11
C ALA A 100 -6.17 4.53 -8.28
N HIS A 101 -7.02 5.21 -7.52
CA HIS A 101 -7.09 6.67 -7.43
C HIS A 101 -6.37 7.18 -6.17
N GLU A 102 -6.06 6.26 -5.26
CA GLU A 102 -5.35 6.51 -4.02
C GLU A 102 -3.96 7.06 -4.31
N TRP A 103 -3.63 8.17 -3.66
CA TRP A 103 -2.29 8.73 -3.69
C TRP A 103 -1.43 8.07 -2.59
N PRO A 104 -0.18 7.66 -2.89
CA PRO A 104 0.46 7.71 -4.20
C PRO A 104 0.29 6.44 -5.07
N LEU A 105 -0.41 5.43 -4.56
CA LEU A 105 -0.49 4.07 -5.09
C LEU A 105 -0.74 4.00 -6.60
N GLY A 106 -1.80 4.64 -7.10
CA GLY A 106 -2.16 4.55 -8.51
C GLY A 106 -1.12 5.16 -9.46
N VAL A 107 -0.49 6.26 -9.04
CA VAL A 107 0.58 6.87 -9.83
C VAL A 107 1.81 5.95 -9.86
N ASP A 108 2.14 5.35 -8.73
CA ASP A 108 3.24 4.41 -8.65
C ASP A 108 3.02 3.13 -9.46
N ALA A 109 1.79 2.62 -9.49
CA ALA A 109 1.40 1.50 -10.33
C ALA A 109 1.60 1.82 -11.81
N ARG A 110 1.06 2.96 -12.29
CA ARG A 110 1.20 3.39 -13.69
C ARG A 110 2.65 3.66 -14.09
N MET A 111 3.44 4.28 -13.22
CA MET A 111 4.89 4.46 -13.46
C MET A 111 5.65 3.12 -13.52
N THR A 112 5.23 2.11 -12.74
CA THR A 112 5.80 0.76 -12.78
C THR A 112 5.40 0.04 -14.07
N ALA A 113 4.14 0.14 -14.48
CA ALA A 113 3.64 -0.39 -15.74
C ALA A 113 4.37 0.19 -16.95
N ALA A 114 4.61 1.51 -16.96
CA ALA A 114 5.34 2.17 -18.04
C ALA A 114 6.76 1.61 -18.23
N GLN A 115 7.46 1.28 -17.14
CA GLN A 115 8.77 0.65 -17.20
C GLN A 115 8.70 -0.75 -17.83
N ALA A 116 7.70 -1.56 -17.43
CA ALA A 116 7.48 -2.88 -18.02
C ALA A 116 7.10 -2.80 -19.50
N LEU A 117 6.23 -1.85 -19.88
CA LEU A 117 5.83 -1.60 -21.27
C LEU A 117 7.03 -1.23 -22.14
N ARG A 118 7.89 -0.33 -21.68
CA ARG A 118 9.13 0.04 -22.37
C ARG A 118 10.05 -1.16 -22.55
N ALA A 119 10.24 -1.97 -21.51
CA ALA A 119 11.07 -3.15 -21.59
C ALA A 119 10.50 -4.23 -22.56
N LEU A 120 9.20 -4.18 -22.85
CA LEU A 120 8.53 -4.97 -23.88
C LEU A 120 8.52 -4.31 -25.28
N GLY A 121 9.25 -3.21 -25.47
CA GLY A 121 9.32 -2.47 -26.73
C GLY A 121 8.11 -1.57 -27.02
N ARG A 122 7.19 -1.41 -26.07
CA ARG A 122 5.96 -0.59 -26.23
C ARG A 122 6.20 0.86 -25.82
N GLU A 123 7.17 1.51 -26.44
CA GLU A 123 7.66 2.84 -26.06
C GLU A 123 6.57 3.91 -26.06
N ALA A 124 5.78 3.97 -27.13
CA ALA A 124 4.71 4.97 -27.25
C ALA A 124 3.64 4.85 -26.15
N GLN A 125 3.33 3.63 -25.70
CA GLN A 125 2.39 3.41 -24.60
C GLN A 125 3.01 3.85 -23.27
N ALA A 126 4.28 3.51 -23.03
CA ALA A 126 5.00 3.90 -21.82
C ALA A 126 5.09 5.43 -21.68
N LEU A 127 5.45 6.14 -22.76
CA LEU A 127 5.58 7.60 -22.74
C LEU A 127 4.25 8.30 -22.44
N ARG A 128 3.16 7.90 -23.10
CA ARG A 128 1.82 8.44 -22.82
C ARG A 128 1.45 8.27 -21.35
N LEU A 129 1.62 7.05 -20.85
CA LEU A 129 1.28 6.71 -19.47
C LEU A 129 2.08 7.53 -18.45
N LEU A 130 3.36 7.82 -18.72
CA LEU A 130 4.20 8.65 -17.87
C LEU A 130 3.79 10.13 -17.91
N GLU A 131 3.55 10.69 -19.09
CA GLU A 131 3.17 12.09 -19.23
C GLU A 131 1.83 12.41 -18.55
N GLU A 132 0.86 11.48 -18.59
CA GLU A 132 -0.41 11.59 -17.87
C GLU A 132 -0.23 11.79 -16.35
N GLN A 133 0.86 11.25 -15.76
CA GLN A 133 1.10 11.37 -14.33
C GLN A 133 1.64 12.75 -13.92
N ARG A 134 2.21 13.51 -14.87
CA ARG A 134 2.92 14.76 -14.57
C ARG A 134 2.04 15.77 -13.84
N ALA A 135 0.80 15.96 -14.31
CA ALA A 135 -0.14 16.91 -13.73
C ALA A 135 -0.49 16.53 -12.28
N ALA A 136 -0.83 15.26 -12.05
CA ALA A 136 -1.22 14.75 -10.74
C ALA A 136 -0.09 14.87 -9.70
N ILE A 137 1.16 14.63 -10.11
CA ILE A 137 2.34 14.75 -9.24
C ILE A 137 2.68 16.22 -8.98
N SER A 138 2.66 17.06 -10.01
CA SER A 138 2.99 18.48 -9.90
C SER A 138 2.01 19.22 -8.99
N ALA A 139 0.71 18.92 -9.10
CA ALA A 139 -0.33 19.49 -8.25
C ALA A 139 -0.11 19.25 -6.74
N ARG A 140 0.64 18.21 -6.38
CA ARG A 140 0.95 17.84 -4.98
C ARG A 140 2.36 18.26 -4.54
N ALA A 141 3.14 18.88 -5.42
CA ALA A 141 4.52 19.27 -5.17
C ALA A 141 5.44 18.13 -4.66
N ASP A 142 5.17 16.86 -5.04
CA ASP A 142 6.00 15.70 -4.68
C ASP A 142 7.30 15.68 -5.50
N LYS A 143 8.31 16.40 -4.99
CA LYS A 143 9.63 16.53 -5.63
C LYS A 143 10.32 15.17 -5.87
N PRO A 144 10.35 14.21 -4.92
CA PRO A 144 10.89 12.87 -5.16
C PRO A 144 10.26 12.18 -6.37
N ARG A 145 8.92 12.18 -6.46
CA ARG A 145 8.21 11.50 -7.54
C ARG A 145 8.35 12.23 -8.88
N LEU A 146 8.42 13.56 -8.90
CA LEU A 146 8.77 14.32 -10.12
C LEU A 146 10.16 13.96 -10.63
N ARG A 147 11.14 13.81 -9.74
CA ARG A 147 12.49 13.39 -10.11
C ARG A 147 12.46 12.00 -10.73
N LYS A 148 11.78 11.05 -10.09
CA LYS A 148 11.60 9.68 -10.61
C LYS A 148 10.92 9.69 -11.98
N LEU A 149 9.82 10.43 -12.14
CA LEU A 149 9.12 10.57 -13.42
C LEU A 149 10.05 11.11 -14.52
N ARG A 150 10.81 12.17 -14.23
CA ARG A 150 11.76 12.74 -15.19
C ARG A 150 12.85 11.75 -15.58
N ASP A 151 13.36 10.96 -14.65
CA ASP A 151 14.35 9.94 -14.94
C ASP A 151 13.75 8.81 -15.79
N LEU A 152 12.50 8.41 -15.51
CA LEU A 152 11.77 7.46 -16.34
C LEU A 152 11.51 8.01 -17.75
N LEU A 153 11.09 9.25 -17.92
CA LEU A 153 10.89 9.84 -19.25
C LEU A 153 12.17 9.86 -20.09
N LYS A 154 13.33 10.04 -19.44
CA LYS A 154 14.66 9.98 -20.07
C LYS A 154 15.18 8.56 -20.30
N ALA A 155 14.36 7.54 -20.06
CA ALA A 155 14.74 6.13 -20.15
C ALA A 155 16.01 5.77 -19.36
N LYS A 156 16.26 6.46 -18.24
CA LYS A 156 17.38 6.09 -17.38
C LYS A 156 17.10 4.72 -16.77
N PRO A 157 18.08 3.80 -16.74
CA PRO A 157 17.90 2.50 -16.14
C PRO A 157 17.58 2.65 -14.66
N VAL A 158 16.70 1.78 -14.15
CA VAL A 158 16.48 1.64 -12.71
C VAL A 158 17.78 1.17 -12.09
N ARG A 159 18.36 2.00 -11.22
CA ARG A 159 19.58 1.66 -10.49
C ARG A 159 19.20 1.05 -9.15
N ALA A 160 19.89 -0.04 -8.78
CA ALA A 160 19.80 -0.56 -7.43
C ALA A 160 20.19 0.54 -6.44
N ILE A 161 19.39 0.69 -5.38
CA ILE A 161 19.69 1.63 -4.31
C ILE A 161 20.74 0.96 -3.41
N PRO A 162 21.94 1.55 -3.22
CA PRO A 162 22.95 0.97 -2.34
C PRO A 162 22.50 1.03 -0.88
N ALA A 163 22.99 0.10 -0.05
CA ALA A 163 22.69 0.06 1.38
C ALA A 163 22.97 1.41 2.08
N ASP A 164 24.05 2.10 1.71
CA ASP A 164 24.41 3.41 2.27
C ASP A 164 23.35 4.49 2.04
N ALA A 165 22.55 4.38 0.98
CA ALA A 165 21.46 5.32 0.76
C ALA A 165 20.33 5.12 1.78
N TYR A 166 20.03 3.86 2.14
CA TYR A 166 19.07 3.54 3.21
C TYR A 166 19.62 3.96 4.58
N LEU A 167 20.92 3.77 4.86
CA LEU A 167 21.54 4.25 6.10
C LEU A 167 21.41 5.77 6.26
N ARG A 168 21.81 6.55 5.24
CA ARG A 168 21.65 8.01 5.26
C ARG A 168 20.20 8.47 5.45
N GLN A 169 19.25 7.70 4.92
CA GLN A 169 17.83 8.00 5.08
C GLN A 169 17.34 7.65 6.50
N ALA A 170 17.79 6.52 7.05
CA ALA A 170 17.50 6.12 8.43
C ALA A 170 17.97 7.18 9.44
N ASP A 171 19.23 7.65 9.31
CA ASP A 171 19.81 8.65 10.20
C ASP A 171 19.01 9.97 10.17
N ARG A 172 18.55 10.38 8.98
CA ARG A 172 17.70 11.56 8.82
C ARG A 172 16.34 11.41 9.49
N TRP A 173 15.69 10.26 9.34
CA TRP A 173 14.41 9.99 9.99
C TRP A 173 14.55 9.94 11.51
N LEU A 174 15.63 9.34 12.00
CA LEU A 174 15.93 9.29 13.43
C LEU A 174 16.13 10.70 14.00
N ALA A 175 16.90 11.55 13.31
CA ALA A 175 17.07 12.96 13.68
C ALA A 175 15.77 13.77 13.65
N ALA A 176 14.81 13.38 12.81
CA ALA A 176 13.48 13.99 12.72
C ALA A 176 12.47 13.43 13.74
N GLY A 177 12.85 12.46 14.58
CA GLY A 177 11.95 11.82 15.55
C GLY A 177 11.05 10.72 14.98
N GLU A 178 11.22 10.35 13.71
CA GLU A 178 10.43 9.35 12.99
C GLU A 178 11.02 7.94 13.16
N GLY A 179 11.00 7.42 14.39
CA GLY A 179 11.69 6.18 14.76
C GLY A 179 11.25 4.94 13.97
N ALA A 180 9.98 4.84 13.60
CA ALA A 180 9.46 3.73 12.80
C ALA A 180 10.05 3.72 11.38
N ALA A 181 10.08 4.87 10.72
CA ALA A 181 10.67 5.02 9.39
C ALA A 181 12.19 4.80 9.43
N ALA A 182 12.86 5.27 10.48
CA ALA A 182 14.29 5.03 10.69
C ALA A 182 14.60 3.52 10.80
N LEU A 183 13.85 2.81 11.65
CA LEU A 183 14.03 1.36 11.86
C LEU A 183 13.84 0.56 10.57
N GLU A 184 12.84 0.90 9.75
CA GLU A 184 12.60 0.24 8.46
C GLU A 184 13.80 0.42 7.51
N ASN A 185 14.33 1.63 7.42
CA ASN A 185 15.48 1.92 6.56
C ASN A 185 16.76 1.20 7.05
N TYR A 186 16.99 1.13 8.37
CA TYR A 186 18.10 0.33 8.91
C TYR A 186 17.94 -1.16 8.59
N ARG A 187 16.73 -1.72 8.70
CA ARG A 187 16.46 -3.12 8.33
C ARG A 187 16.73 -3.38 6.85
N ALA A 188 16.26 -2.49 5.97
CA ALA A 188 16.52 -2.59 4.54
C ALA A 188 18.03 -2.54 4.23
N ALA A 189 18.76 -1.61 4.85
CA ALA A 189 20.21 -1.51 4.71
C ALA A 189 20.91 -2.81 5.17
N ARG A 190 20.54 -3.34 6.35
CA ARG A 190 21.09 -4.59 6.87
C ARG A 190 20.84 -5.75 5.90
N THR A 191 19.61 -5.93 5.43
CA THR A 191 19.27 -7.00 4.48
C THR A 191 20.07 -6.90 3.18
N LEU A 192 20.32 -5.69 2.68
CA LEU A 192 21.16 -5.49 1.48
C LEU A 192 22.64 -5.81 1.73
N LEU A 193 23.16 -5.54 2.94
CA LEU A 193 24.53 -5.88 3.31
C LEU A 193 24.67 -7.39 3.53
N GLU A 194 23.72 -8.03 4.21
CA GLU A 194 23.64 -9.49 4.40
C GLU A 194 23.60 -10.22 3.07
N ALA A 195 22.77 -9.77 2.12
CA ALA A 195 22.67 -10.37 0.78
C ALA A 195 23.98 -10.26 -0.05
N ARG A 196 24.89 -9.37 0.34
CA ARG A 196 26.21 -9.18 -0.29
C ARG A 196 27.35 -9.83 0.50
N ALA A 197 27.09 -10.24 1.73
CA ALA A 197 28.09 -10.91 2.54
C ALA A 197 28.49 -12.23 1.85
N PRO A 198 29.79 -12.58 1.84
CA PRO A 198 30.20 -13.88 1.35
C PRO A 198 29.45 -14.97 2.14
N ALA A 199 28.88 -15.94 1.43
CA ALA A 199 28.34 -17.12 2.10
C ALA A 199 29.48 -17.73 2.92
N GLY A 200 29.28 -17.88 4.23
CA GLY A 200 30.26 -18.50 5.10
C GLY A 200 30.72 -19.83 4.50
N THR A 201 32.04 -19.96 4.30
CA THR A 201 32.74 -21.19 3.89
C THR A 201 32.45 -22.33 4.84
#